data_AF-L1P8P8-F1
#
_entry.id   AF-L1P8P8-F1
#
_cell.length_a   1.000
_cell.length_b   1.000
_cell.length_c   1.000
_cell.angle_alpha   90.00
_cell.angle_beta   90.00
_cell.angle_gamma   90.00
#
_symmetry.space_group_name_H-M   'P 1'
#
loop_
_entity.id
_entity.type
_entity.pdbx_description
1 polymer ?
#
loop_
_entity_poly.entity_id
_entity_poly.type
_entity_poly.pdbx_seq_one_letter_code
_entity_poly.pdbx_strand_id
1 'polypeptide(L)'
;MSSIFVIGIFLCCFLLVLLFSKAAKRLPDNILGVWLLCIAAYLLNYYLHYLGYWEKYPHLVGATHPFPLLFAPFVYLYVVTNLRQPQLLYWRDSLHFLPFAVTYVLMFPFLFGYSAAEKAMIDQADYHSPLPMAIYHFIYSLCNRMRSLFSSYLS
;
A
#
# COMPACT_ATOMS: atom_id res chain seq x y z
N MET A 1 20.06 -8.37 8.45
CA MET A 1 18.68 -8.19 7.98
C MET A 1 18.54 -7.06 6.96
N SER A 2 19.25 -5.94 7.09
CA SER A 2 19.28 -4.85 6.09
C SER A 2 19.63 -5.27 4.65
N SER A 3 20.55 -6.21 4.46
CA SER A 3 21.01 -6.63 3.12
C SER A 3 19.89 -7.16 2.22
N ILE A 4 18.87 -7.81 2.78
CA ILE A 4 17.73 -8.35 2.02
C ILE A 4 16.93 -7.21 1.38
N PHE A 5 16.68 -6.12 2.12
CA PHE A 5 15.99 -4.94 1.59
C PHE A 5 16.79 -4.28 0.47
N VAL A 6 18.10 -4.07 0.69
CA VAL A 6 18.97 -3.43 -0.30
C VAL A 6 19.03 -4.24 -1.61
N ILE A 7 19.20 -5.56 -1.51
CA ILE A 7 19.21 -6.45 -2.69
C ILE A 7 17.85 -6.40 -3.39
N GLY A 8 16.75 -6.49 -2.65
CA GLY A 8 15.40 -6.44 -3.22
C GLY A 8 15.10 -5.13 -3.94
N ILE A 9 15.43 -3.99 -3.34
CA ILE A 9 15.26 -2.66 -3.94
C ILE A 9 16.11 -2.55 -5.21
N PHE A 10 17.39 -2.96 -5.14
CA PHE A 10 18.28 -2.94 -6.29
C PHE A 10 17.74 -3.80 -7.45
N LEU A 11 17.30 -5.03 -7.16
CA LEU A 11 16.73 -5.93 -8.17
C LEU A 11 15.47 -5.34 -8.81
N CYS A 12 14.57 -4.76 -8.01
CA CYS A 12 13.35 -4.13 -8.54
C CYS A 12 13.70 -2.95 -9.47
N CYS A 13 14.61 -2.06 -9.05
CA CYS A 13 15.06 -0.93 -9.86
C CYS A 13 15.79 -1.37 -11.13
N PHE A 14 16.65 -2.38 -11.04
CA PHE A 14 17.37 -2.92 -12.19
C PHE A 14 16.41 -3.51 -13.23
N LEU A 15 15.47 -4.36 -12.81
CA LEU A 15 14.47 -4.95 -13.69
C LEU A 15 13.52 -3.90 -14.29
N LEU A 16 13.17 -2.88 -13.51
CA LEU A 16 12.37 -1.74 -13.97
C LEU A 16 13.05 -1.03 -15.15
N VAL A 17 14.35 -0.73 -15.02
CA VAL A 17 15.15 -0.12 -16.09
C VAL A 17 15.20 -1.03 -17.31
N LEU A 18 15.42 -2.34 -17.14
CA LEU A 18 15.45 -3.28 -18.26
C LEU A 18 14.12 -3.35 -19.01
N LEU A 19 12.99 -3.37 -18.30
CA LEU A 19 11.66 -3.41 -18.91
C LEU A 19 11.37 -2.13 -19.69
N PHE A 20 11.66 -0.96 -19.13
CA PHE A 20 11.39 0.32 -19.81
C PHE A 20 12.39 0.68 -20.90
N SER A 21 13.54 -0.01 -20.95
CA SER A 21 14.54 0.13 -22.03
C SER A 21 14.24 -0.72 -23.26
N LYS A 22 13.21 -1.57 -23.25
CA LYS A 22 12.81 -2.35 -24.43
C LYS A 22 12.32 -1.42 -25.55
N ALA A 23 12.80 -1.67 -26.78
CA ALA A 23 12.43 -0.87 -27.97
C ALA A 23 10.94 -1.03 -28.35
N ALA A 24 10.41 -2.24 -28.28
CA ALA A 24 9.00 -2.55 -28.55
C ALA A 24 8.26 -2.81 -27.22
N LYS A 25 7.74 -1.75 -26.60
CA LYS A 25 7.08 -1.83 -25.30
C LYS A 25 5.71 -2.48 -25.44
N ARG A 26 5.50 -3.60 -24.74
CA ARG A 26 4.20 -4.27 -24.64
C ARG A 26 3.48 -3.80 -23.39
N LEU A 27 2.15 -3.77 -23.43
CA LEU A 27 1.34 -3.38 -22.26
C LEU A 27 1.68 -4.21 -20.99
N PRO A 28 1.89 -5.54 -21.05
CA PRO A 28 2.30 -6.31 -19.88
C PRO A 28 3.67 -5.93 -19.31
N ASP A 29 4.62 -5.49 -20.16
CA ASP A 29 5.93 -5.02 -19.69
C ASP A 29 5.77 -3.74 -18.86
N ASN A 30 4.88 -2.84 -19.29
CA ASN A 30 4.58 -1.62 -18.54
C ASN A 30 3.88 -1.91 -17.21
N ILE A 31 2.92 -2.84 -17.19
CA ILE A 31 2.21 -3.26 -15.97
C ILE A 31 3.21 -3.86 -14.98
N LEU A 32 4.09 -4.76 -15.45
CA LEU A 32 5.13 -5.36 -14.61
C LEU A 32 6.11 -4.30 -14.08
N GLY A 33 6.49 -3.33 -14.92
CA GLY A 33 7.32 -2.20 -14.50
C GLY A 33 6.68 -1.39 -13.37
N VAL A 34 5.43 -0.96 -13.53
CA VAL A 34 4.72 -0.22 -12.47
C VAL A 34 4.61 -1.06 -11.19
N TRP A 35 4.37 -2.36 -11.31
CA TRP A 35 4.33 -3.24 -10.14
C TRP A 35 5.68 -3.34 -9.42
N LEU A 36 6.80 -3.47 -10.15
CA LEU A 36 8.15 -3.44 -9.58
C LEU A 36 8.46 -2.13 -8.87
N LEU A 37 7.98 -0.99 -9.38
CA LEU A 37 8.11 0.30 -8.71
C LEU A 37 7.36 0.31 -7.37
N CYS A 38 6.14 -0.24 -7.32
CA CYS A 38 5.38 -0.38 -6.08
C CYS A 38 6.12 -1.29 -5.07
N ILE A 39 6.69 -2.41 -5.51
CA ILE A 39 7.46 -3.32 -4.65
C ILE A 39 8.73 -2.61 -4.13
N ALA A 40 9.45 -1.87 -4.98
CA ALA A 40 10.62 -1.10 -4.57
C ALA A 40 10.27 -0.07 -3.50
N ALA A 41 9.17 0.69 -3.68
CA ALA A 41 8.70 1.67 -2.70
C ALA A 41 8.25 1.00 -1.38
N TYR A 42 7.60 -0.16 -1.44
CA TYR A 42 7.25 -0.96 -0.26
C TYR A 42 8.50 -1.37 0.53
N LEU A 43 9.49 -1.97 -0.15
CA LEU A 43 10.75 -2.39 0.47
C LEU A 43 11.55 -1.20 1.01
N LEU A 44 11.56 -0.08 0.29
CA LEU A 44 12.22 1.14 0.73
C LEU A 44 11.60 1.68 2.02
N ASN A 45 10.28 1.70 2.15
CA ASN A 45 9.64 2.19 3.36
C ASN A 45 10.00 1.33 4.60
N TYR A 46 10.05 0.00 4.45
CA TYR A 46 10.51 -0.90 5.50
C TYR A 46 12.01 -0.76 5.79
N TYR A 47 12.82 -0.50 4.77
CA TYR A 47 14.24 -0.20 4.98
C TYR A 47 14.43 1.10 5.77
N LEU A 48 13.61 2.13 5.50
CA LEU A 48 13.59 3.37 6.26
C LEU A 48 13.13 3.15 7.70
N HIS A 49 12.14 2.29 7.92
CA HIS A 49 11.75 1.85 9.27
C HIS A 49 12.93 1.22 10.02
N TYR A 50 13.63 0.28 9.38
CA TYR A 50 14.82 -0.37 9.97
C TYR A 50 15.93 0.61 10.37
N LEU A 51 16.07 1.71 9.62
CA LEU A 51 17.03 2.79 9.92
C LEU A 51 16.51 3.79 10.98
N GLY A 52 15.32 3.60 11.54
CA GLY A 52 14.71 4.49 12.54
C GLY A 52 14.06 5.74 11.97
N TYR A 53 13.92 5.85 10.63
CA TYR A 53 13.35 7.07 10.02
C TYR A 53 11.85 7.25 10.27
N TRP A 54 11.13 6.21 10.68
CA TRP A 54 9.72 6.33 11.04
C TRP A 54 9.50 7.24 12.26
N GLU A 55 10.43 7.27 13.22
CA GLU A 55 10.37 8.17 14.37
C GLU A 55 10.62 9.62 13.98
N LYS A 56 11.55 9.84 13.05
CA LYS A 56 11.89 11.18 12.53
C LYS A 56 10.82 11.71 11.57
N TYR A 57 10.20 10.82 10.81
CA TYR A 57 9.28 11.13 9.72
C TYR A 57 7.98 10.30 9.85
N PRO A 58 7.02 10.77 10.68
CA PRO A 58 5.78 10.04 10.98
C PRO A 58 4.85 9.83 9.80
N HIS A 59 5.08 10.53 8.69
CA HIS A 59 4.34 10.35 7.45
C HIS A 59 4.73 9.07 6.70
N LEU A 60 5.86 8.43 7.06
CA LEU A 60 6.28 7.13 6.52
C LEU A 60 5.52 5.96 7.16
N VAL A 61 5.06 6.14 8.41
CA VAL A 61 4.32 5.12 9.15
C VAL A 61 2.98 4.85 8.47
N GLY A 62 2.72 3.59 8.14
CA GLY A 62 1.51 3.17 7.43
C GLY A 62 1.44 3.59 5.96
N ALA A 63 2.40 4.37 5.46
CA ALA A 63 2.37 4.92 4.09
C ALA A 63 2.29 3.84 3.01
N THR A 64 2.90 2.68 3.25
CA THR A 64 2.89 1.53 2.32
C THR A 64 2.08 0.35 2.84
N HIS A 65 1.31 0.52 3.93
CA HIS A 65 0.55 -0.58 4.53
C HIS A 65 -0.49 -1.21 3.57
N PRO A 66 -1.16 -0.46 2.68
CA PRO A 66 -2.08 -1.08 1.71
C PRO A 66 -1.38 -1.76 0.53
N PHE A 67 -0.07 -1.57 0.31
CA PHE A 67 0.63 -2.05 -0.89
C PHE A 67 0.54 -3.57 -1.15
N PRO A 68 0.53 -4.46 -0.14
CA PRO A 68 0.32 -5.90 -0.38
C PRO A 68 -0.98 -6.20 -1.14
N LEU A 69 -2.01 -5.35 -1.02
CA LEU A 69 -3.27 -5.48 -1.77
C LEU A 69 -3.10 -5.22 -3.28
N LEU A 70 -1.99 -4.63 -3.71
CA LEU A 70 -1.68 -4.42 -5.12
C LEU A 70 -1.13 -5.68 -5.80
N PHE A 71 -0.59 -6.65 -5.06
CA PHE A 71 0.15 -7.77 -5.65
C PHE A 71 -0.75 -8.65 -6.51
N ALA A 72 -1.90 -9.08 -5.99
CA ALA A 72 -2.83 -9.91 -6.75
C ALA A 72 -3.43 -9.18 -7.98
N PRO A 73 -3.89 -7.91 -7.87
CA PRO A 73 -4.35 -7.15 -9.03
C PRO A 73 -3.29 -6.95 -10.12
N PHE A 74 -2.03 -6.66 -9.76
CA PHE A 74 -0.96 -6.53 -10.74
C PHE A 74 -0.62 -7.85 -11.43
N VAL A 75 -0.57 -8.97 -10.69
CA VAL A 75 -0.41 -10.31 -11.28
C VAL A 75 -1.54 -10.61 -12.26
N TYR A 76 -2.79 -10.37 -11.84
CA TYR A 76 -3.97 -10.54 -12.68
C TYR A 76 -3.85 -9.73 -13.98
N LEU A 77 -3.55 -8.43 -13.88
CA LEU A 77 -3.38 -7.56 -15.04
C LEU A 77 -2.27 -8.05 -15.97
N TYR A 78 -1.13 -8.47 -15.41
CA TYR A 78 -0.01 -8.99 -16.19
C TYR A 78 -0.42 -10.24 -16.99
N VAL A 79 -1.10 -11.20 -16.34
CA VAL A 79 -1.54 -12.44 -17.01
C VAL A 79 -2.59 -12.14 -18.07
N VAL A 80 -3.64 -11.38 -17.72
CA VAL A 80 -4.77 -11.17 -18.64
C VAL A 80 -4.37 -10.37 -19.87
N THR A 81 -3.47 -9.39 -19.74
CA THR A 81 -2.97 -8.59 -20.87
C THR A 81 -1.96 -9.35 -21.74
N ASN A 82 -1.31 -10.39 -21.22
CA ASN A 82 -0.51 -11.31 -22.04
C ASN A 82 -1.39 -12.23 -22.90
N LEU A 83 -2.56 -12.64 -22.40
CA LEU A 83 -3.47 -13.55 -23.09
C LEU A 83 -4.38 -12.86 -24.12
N ARG A 84 -4.69 -11.57 -23.93
CA ARG A 84 -5.58 -10.82 -24.81
C ARG A 84 -4.90 -10.35 -26.10
N GLN A 85 -5.63 -10.44 -27.21
CA GLN A 85 -5.29 -9.81 -28.50
C GLN A 85 -6.51 -9.04 -29.02
N PRO A 86 -6.45 -7.70 -29.18
CA PRO A 86 -5.33 -6.82 -28.86
C PRO A 86 -5.07 -6.64 -27.35
N GLN A 87 -3.86 -6.20 -26.99
CA GLN A 87 -3.47 -5.95 -25.60
C GLN A 87 -4.14 -4.67 -25.06
N LEU A 88 -5.31 -4.81 -24.43
CA LEU A 88 -6.11 -3.69 -23.91
C LEU A 88 -6.47 -3.88 -22.44
N LEU A 89 -6.65 -2.74 -21.75
CA LEU A 89 -7.22 -2.64 -20.41
C LEU A 89 -8.69 -2.25 -20.50
N TYR A 90 -9.52 -2.91 -19.70
CA TYR A 90 -10.92 -2.54 -19.51
C TYR A 90 -11.13 -1.96 -18.11
N TRP A 91 -12.15 -1.12 -17.96
CA TRP A 91 -12.47 -0.49 -16.67
C TRP A 91 -12.72 -1.52 -15.55
N ARG A 92 -13.27 -2.69 -15.90
CA ARG A 92 -13.52 -3.80 -14.96
C ARG A 92 -12.23 -4.36 -14.38
N ASP A 93 -11.14 -4.35 -15.15
CA ASP A 93 -9.85 -4.83 -14.66
C ASP A 93 -9.32 -3.93 -13.53
N SER A 94 -9.66 -2.63 -13.57
CA SER A 94 -9.29 -1.66 -12.53
C SER A 94 -10.07 -1.85 -11.22
N LEU A 95 -11.22 -2.52 -11.21
CA LEU A 95 -11.99 -2.78 -9.99
C LEU A 95 -11.23 -3.64 -8.99
N HIS A 96 -10.28 -4.45 -9.44
CA HIS A 96 -9.44 -5.25 -8.54
C HIS A 96 -8.53 -4.39 -7.65
N PHE A 97 -8.31 -3.12 -8.00
CA PHE A 97 -7.57 -2.14 -7.16
C PHE A 97 -8.46 -1.45 -6.12
N LEU A 98 -9.77 -1.72 -6.12
CA LEU A 98 -10.71 -1.11 -5.17
C LEU A 98 -10.37 -1.43 -3.70
N PRO A 99 -9.97 -2.67 -3.31
CA PRO A 99 -9.54 -2.95 -1.94
C PRO A 99 -8.39 -2.04 -1.51
N PHE A 100 -7.38 -1.84 -2.37
CA PHE A 100 -6.25 -0.93 -2.11
C PHE A 100 -6.72 0.51 -1.88
N ALA A 101 -7.57 1.03 -2.78
CA ALA A 101 -8.07 2.40 -2.69
C ALA A 101 -8.95 2.61 -1.45
N VAL A 102 -9.86 1.67 -1.17
CA VAL A 102 -10.72 1.72 0.02
C VAL A 102 -9.88 1.69 1.28
N THR A 103 -8.86 0.83 1.39
CA THR A 103 -7.99 0.82 2.56
C THR A 103 -7.29 2.16 2.77
N TYR A 104 -6.83 2.85 1.73
CA TYR A 104 -6.29 4.21 1.87
C TYR A 104 -7.30 5.22 2.38
N VAL A 105 -8.53 5.18 1.87
CA VAL A 105 -9.61 6.06 2.34
C VAL A 105 -9.90 5.83 3.81
N LEU A 106 -9.97 4.56 4.24
CA LEU A 106 -10.15 4.20 5.64
C LEU A 106 -8.94 4.61 6.49
N MET A 107 -7.72 4.51 5.96
CA MET A 107 -6.51 4.93 6.68
C MET A 107 -6.28 6.45 6.66
N PHE A 108 -7.11 7.24 5.97
CA PHE A 108 -6.90 8.68 5.81
C PHE A 108 -6.74 9.42 7.16
N PRO A 109 -7.58 9.19 8.20
CA PRO A 109 -7.38 9.83 9.48
C PRO A 109 -6.08 9.40 10.15
N PHE A 110 -5.70 8.12 10.07
CA PHE A 110 -4.43 7.65 10.60
C PHE A 110 -3.25 8.34 9.92
N LEU A 111 -3.27 8.45 8.58
CA LEU A 111 -2.17 9.02 7.81
C LEU A 111 -1.95 10.52 8.08
N PHE A 112 -3.02 11.30 8.23
CA PHE A 112 -2.93 12.77 8.29
C PHE A 112 -3.40 13.41 9.61
N GLY A 113 -4.19 12.70 10.42
CA GLY A 113 -4.79 13.21 11.65
C GLY A 113 -4.09 12.78 12.94
N TYR A 114 -3.35 11.69 12.93
CA TYR A 114 -2.69 11.15 14.13
C TYR A 114 -1.27 11.72 14.26
N SER A 115 -0.89 12.04 15.49
CA SER A 115 0.46 12.49 15.85
C SER A 115 1.49 11.36 15.69
N ALA A 116 2.77 11.74 15.70
CA ALA A 116 3.88 10.79 15.65
C ALA A 116 3.81 9.74 16.76
N ALA A 117 3.53 10.19 17.98
CA ALA A 117 3.44 9.33 19.15
C ALA A 117 2.27 8.35 19.05
N GLU A 118 1.09 8.81 18.63
CA GLU A 118 -0.08 7.93 18.45
C GLU A 118 0.17 6.87 17.36
N LYS A 119 0.80 7.25 16.24
CA LYS A 119 1.17 6.31 15.19
C LYS A 119 2.17 5.26 15.68
N ALA A 120 3.19 5.67 16.44
CA ALA A 120 4.17 4.74 17.01
C ALA A 120 3.54 3.80 18.05
N MET A 121 2.64 4.30 18.89
CA MET A 121 1.90 3.48 19.85
C MET A 121 1.02 2.43 19.15
N ILE A 122 0.32 2.84 18.08
CA ILE A 122 -0.52 1.92 17.30
C ILE A 122 0.33 0.87 16.60
N ASP A 123 1.45 1.26 15.98
CA ASP A 123 2.37 0.34 15.29
C ASP A 123 2.97 -0.71 16.24
N GLN A 124 3.35 -0.30 17.46
CA GLN A 124 3.82 -1.21 18.51
C GLN A 124 2.70 -2.14 19.02
N ALA A 125 1.47 -1.64 19.17
CA ALA A 125 0.33 -2.45 19.59
C ALA A 125 -0.12 -3.42 18.49
N ASP A 126 0.00 -3.01 17.22
CA ASP A 126 -0.33 -3.79 16.03
C ASP A 126 0.45 -5.11 15.96
N TYR A 127 1.73 -5.06 16.33
CA TYR A 127 2.63 -6.22 16.31
C TYR A 127 2.15 -7.41 17.16
N HIS A 128 1.26 -7.18 18.14
CA HIS A 128 0.75 -8.19 19.07
C HIS A 128 -0.72 -8.58 18.82
N SER A 129 -1.34 -8.08 17.74
CA SER A 129 -2.78 -8.20 17.51
C SER A 129 -3.16 -9.14 16.34
N PRO A 130 -4.29 -9.86 16.40
CA PRO A 130 -4.74 -10.75 15.32
C PRO A 130 -5.36 -10.03 14.11
N LEU A 131 -5.74 -8.76 14.28
CA LEU A 131 -6.34 -7.89 13.25
C LEU A 131 -5.50 -6.61 13.23
N PRO A 132 -5.23 -6.00 12.06
CA PRO A 132 -4.55 -4.72 12.02
C PRO A 132 -5.32 -3.71 12.88
N MET A 133 -4.77 -3.36 14.04
CA MET A 133 -5.26 -2.41 15.03
C MET A 133 -5.53 -1.07 14.39
N ALA A 134 -4.80 -0.67 13.33
CA ALA A 134 -5.17 0.50 12.53
C ALA A 134 -6.59 0.41 11.93
N ILE A 135 -6.99 -0.76 11.42
CA ILE A 135 -8.34 -1.00 10.89
C ILE A 135 -9.35 -1.13 12.04
N TYR A 136 -9.00 -1.83 13.12
CA TYR A 136 -9.86 -1.96 14.30
C TYR A 136 -10.14 -0.61 14.96
N HIS A 137 -9.11 0.22 15.20
CA HIS A 137 -9.25 1.56 15.75
C HIS A 137 -9.98 2.49 14.81
N PHE A 138 -9.78 2.39 13.49
CA PHE A 138 -10.56 3.17 12.55
C PHE A 138 -12.05 2.78 12.60
N ILE A 139 -12.38 1.47 12.56
CA ILE A 139 -13.76 1.00 12.69
C ILE A 139 -14.35 1.41 14.04
N TYR A 140 -13.59 1.29 15.12
CA TYR A 140 -14.02 1.65 16.47
C TYR A 140 -14.24 3.17 16.62
N SER A 141 -13.32 3.98 16.09
CA SER A 141 -13.41 5.43 16.03
C SER A 141 -14.61 5.90 15.19
N LEU A 142 -14.81 5.28 14.02
CA LEU A 142 -15.96 5.53 13.15
C LEU A 142 -17.28 5.18 13.86
N CYS A 143 -17.34 4.02 14.52
CA CYS A 143 -18.49 3.59 15.32
C CYS A 143 -18.79 4.55 16.48
N ASN A 144 -17.75 4.97 17.23
CA ASN A 144 -17.93 5.92 18.34
C ASN A 144 -18.36 7.31 17.85
N ARG A 145 -17.84 7.76 16.70
CA ARG A 145 -18.23 9.05 16.12
C ARG A 145 -19.63 9.03 15.51
N MET A 146 -20.05 7.91 14.92
CA MET A 146 -21.46 7.72 14.52
C MET A 146 -22.39 7.66 15.74
N ARG A 147 -21.97 7.03 16.84
CA ARG A 147 -22.71 6.99 18.10
C ARG A 147 -22.86 8.36 18.74
N SER A 148 -21.80 9.19 18.74
CA SER A 148 -21.88 10.55 19.29
C SER A 148 -22.79 11.45 18.46
N LEU A 149 -22.76 11.33 17.12
CA LEU A 149 -23.67 12.03 16.22
C LEU A 149 -25.14 11.62 16.46
N PHE A 150 -25.43 10.32 16.59
CA PHE A 150 -26.78 9.85 16.91
C PHE A 150 -27.28 10.34 18.28
N SER A 151 -26.39 10.38 19.28
CA SER A 151 -26.73 10.89 20.61
C SER A 151 -27.06 12.38 20.62
N SER A 152 -26.48 13.18 19.71
CA SER A 152 -26.79 14.61 19.57
C SER A 152 -28.07 14.92 18.80
N TYR A 153 -28.65 13.94 18.09
CA TYR A 153 -29.95 14.09 17.41
C TYR A 153 -31.15 13.61 18.25
N LEU A 154 -30.88 12.90 19.35
CA LEU A 154 -31.90 12.35 20.27
C LEU A 154 -32.06 13.19 21.55
N SER A 155 -31.39 14.34 21.64
CA SER A 155 -31.47 15.34 22.72
C SER A 155 -32.00 16.65 22.17
#